data_AF-A0A2W5K387-F1
#
_entry.id   AF-A0A2W5K387-F1
#
_cell.length_a   1.000
_cell.length_b   1.000
_cell.length_c   1.000
_cell.angle_alpha   90.00
_cell.angle_beta   90.00
_cell.angle_gamma   90.00
#
_symmetry.space_group_name_H-M   'P 1'
#
loop_
_entity.id
_entity.type
_entity.pdbx_description
1 polymer ?
#
loop_
_entity_poly.entity_id
_entity_poly.type
_entity_poly.pdbx_seq_one_letter_code
_entity_poly.pdbx_strand_id
1 'polypeptide(L)'
;MVTVLDRTNGVSRARHPEKARRPDTEVLRKPDWIRVKAPGSPVWRETNEIVRSNKLVTVCEEAGCPNIGECWSKKHATFMILGDTCTRACAFCNVRTGLPEAVDAGEPERVADAVAKLALHHVVITSVDRDDLADGGAKHFADVIGAIRRASPGTTIEVLTPDFLRKEGALETVVEARPDVFNHNLECVPSLYLTVRPGARYFHSLRLLQRVKELDPDMFTKSGIMVGLGEERNEVLQLMDDLRSAEVDFLTIGQYLQPTRKHHAVARFVTPDEFRSYETMAYAKNFLMVSASPLTRSSHHAGEDFEKLRAARLAKRGG
;
A
#
# COMPACT_ATOMS: atom_id res chain seq x y z
N MET A 1 21.99 22.87 26.63
CA MET A 1 22.53 23.40 25.36
C MET A 1 21.37 23.34 24.36
N VAL A 2 20.80 24.50 24.00
CA VAL A 2 19.64 24.56 23.09
C VAL A 2 20.20 24.50 21.67
N THR A 3 19.86 23.46 20.91
CA THR A 3 20.22 23.36 19.50
C THR A 3 19.33 24.31 18.71
N VAL A 4 19.90 25.44 18.30
CA VAL A 4 19.27 26.37 17.34
C VAL A 4 19.29 25.68 15.97
N LEU A 5 18.12 25.37 15.43
CA LEU A 5 17.97 24.88 14.06
C LEU A 5 18.02 26.06 13.11
N ASP A 6 19.16 26.24 12.44
CA ASP A 6 19.31 27.16 11.33
C ASP A 6 18.39 26.72 10.16
N ARG A 7 17.40 27.56 9.82
CA ARG A 7 16.50 27.38 8.67
C ARG A 7 16.91 28.17 7.43
N THR A 8 18.04 28.89 7.48
CA THR A 8 18.48 29.81 6.43
C THR A 8 19.44 29.18 5.43
N ASN A 9 20.16 28.13 5.85
CA ASN A 9 20.99 27.34 4.95
C ASN A 9 20.18 26.18 4.36
N GLY A 10 19.82 26.31 3.08
CA GLY A 10 19.06 25.35 2.27
C GLY A 10 19.75 24.00 2.02
N VAL A 11 20.29 23.36 3.05
CA VAL A 11 20.63 21.94 3.00
C VAL A 11 19.31 21.20 2.92
N SER A 12 18.93 20.75 1.71
CA SER A 12 17.71 19.98 1.53
C SER A 12 17.76 18.78 2.49
N ARG A 13 16.83 18.70 3.43
CA ARG A 13 16.75 17.59 4.38
C ARG A 13 16.70 16.29 3.57
N ALA A 14 17.62 15.36 3.87
CA ALA A 14 17.68 14.09 3.16
C ALA A 14 16.32 13.39 3.21
N ARG A 15 15.91 12.72 2.12
CA ARG A 15 14.63 11.99 2.05
C ARG A 15 14.52 10.88 3.11
N HIS A 16 15.64 10.25 3.42
CA HIS A 16 15.76 9.15 4.38
C HIS A 16 16.87 9.44 5.41
N PRO A 17 16.67 10.41 6.32
CA PRO A 17 17.71 10.81 7.29
C PRO A 17 18.11 9.66 8.23
N GLU A 18 17.17 8.76 8.54
CA GLU A 18 17.34 7.58 9.38
C GLU A 18 18.14 6.46 8.70
N LYS A 19 18.27 6.48 7.37
CA LYS A 19 19.06 5.51 6.59
C LYS A 19 20.42 6.07 6.16
N ALA A 20 20.66 7.38 6.29
CA ALA A 20 21.83 8.08 5.76
C ALA A 20 23.18 7.50 6.24
N ARG A 21 23.24 7.02 7.48
CA ARG A 21 24.46 6.46 8.10
C ARG A 21 24.62 4.95 7.92
N ARG A 22 23.68 4.26 7.27
CA ARG A 22 23.77 2.82 7.04
C ARG A 22 24.87 2.51 6.01
N PRO A 23 25.55 1.36 6.08
CA PRO A 23 26.41 0.93 4.98
C PRO A 23 25.61 0.73 3.70
N ASP A 24 26.27 0.87 2.55
CA ASP A 24 25.66 0.52 1.26
C ASP A 24 25.55 -1.00 1.15
N THR A 25 24.40 -1.49 0.67
CA THR A 25 24.24 -2.90 0.31
C THR A 25 24.85 -3.19 -1.07
N GLU A 26 25.09 -4.47 -1.32
CA GLU A 26 25.34 -4.99 -2.66
C GLU A 26 24.10 -4.79 -3.54
N VAL A 27 24.32 -4.52 -4.83
CA VAL A 27 23.26 -4.37 -5.82
C VAL A 27 23.27 -5.59 -6.73
N LEU A 28 22.28 -6.45 -6.56
CA LEU A 28 22.09 -7.60 -7.44
C LEU A 28 21.61 -7.15 -8.83
N ARG A 29 22.12 -7.80 -9.89
CA ARG A 29 21.66 -7.53 -11.26
C ARG A 29 20.20 -7.97 -11.40
N LYS A 30 19.34 -7.03 -11.83
CA LYS A 30 17.93 -7.34 -12.10
C LYS A 30 17.84 -8.35 -13.26
N PRO A 31 17.09 -9.45 -13.09
CA PRO A 31 16.86 -10.42 -14.14
C PRO A 31 15.94 -9.86 -15.22
N ASP A 32 15.93 -10.52 -16.39
CA ASP A 32 15.22 -10.01 -17.57
C ASP A 32 13.69 -9.97 -17.43
N TRP A 33 13.12 -10.77 -16.54
CA TRP A 33 11.68 -10.77 -16.24
C TRP A 33 11.23 -9.61 -15.33
N ILE A 34 12.15 -8.80 -14.82
CA ILE A 34 11.83 -7.57 -14.04
C ILE A 34 12.12 -6.36 -14.93
N ARG A 35 11.24 -6.15 -15.90
CA ARG A 35 11.31 -5.03 -16.84
C ARG A 35 9.90 -4.47 -17.08
N VAL A 36 9.82 -3.15 -17.16
CA VAL A 36 8.58 -2.41 -17.42
C VAL A 36 8.81 -1.41 -18.55
N LYS A 37 7.74 -1.03 -19.23
CA LYS A 37 7.78 0.05 -20.21
C LYS A 37 7.87 1.39 -19.49
N ALA A 38 8.67 2.31 -20.03
CA ALA A 38 8.78 3.66 -19.50
C ALA A 38 7.43 4.42 -19.65
N PRO A 39 7.11 5.34 -18.73
CA PRO A 39 5.94 6.22 -18.86
C PRO A 39 6.10 7.18 -20.05
N GLY A 40 4.98 7.72 -20.54
CA GLY A 40 5.00 8.74 -21.61
C GLY A 40 3.82 8.74 -22.58
N SER A 41 2.82 7.87 -22.39
CA SER A 41 1.61 7.89 -23.22
C SER A 41 0.82 9.21 -23.05
N PRO A 42 -0.02 9.61 -24.02
CA PRO A 42 -0.88 10.78 -23.86
C PRO A 42 -1.80 10.69 -22.62
N VAL A 43 -2.39 9.52 -22.36
CA VAL A 43 -3.26 9.29 -21.19
C VAL A 43 -2.49 9.35 -19.87
N TRP A 44 -1.23 8.89 -19.87
CA TRP A 44 -0.33 9.07 -18.74
C TRP A 44 -0.12 10.55 -18.42
N ARG A 45 0.06 11.41 -19.44
CA ARG A 45 0.25 12.86 -19.26
C ARG A 45 -1.01 13.52 -18.71
N GLU A 46 -2.18 13.17 -19.22
CA GLU A 46 -3.47 13.64 -18.69
C GLU A 46 -3.62 13.30 -17.20
N THR A 47 -3.32 12.06 -16.82
CA THR A 47 -3.38 11.62 -15.42
C THR A 47 -2.40 12.41 -14.55
N ASN A 48 -1.16 12.59 -15.03
CA ASN A 48 -0.14 13.37 -14.34
C ASN A 48 -0.57 14.83 -14.14
N GLU A 49 -1.10 15.48 -15.17
CA GLU A 49 -1.58 16.86 -15.10
C GLU A 49 -2.71 17.01 -14.09
N ILE A 50 -3.67 16.08 -14.06
CA ILE A 50 -4.76 16.09 -13.07
C ILE A 50 -4.19 15.96 -11.66
N VAL A 51 -3.33 14.99 -11.38
CA VAL A 51 -2.70 14.81 -10.06
C VAL A 51 -2.00 16.09 -9.60
N ARG A 52 -1.18 16.68 -10.47
CA ARG A 52 -0.39 17.89 -10.17
C ARG A 52 -1.29 19.12 -9.97
N SER A 53 -2.28 19.33 -10.82
CA SER A 53 -3.20 20.48 -10.74
C SER A 53 -4.04 20.47 -9.45
N ASN A 54 -4.38 19.28 -8.94
CA ASN A 54 -5.11 19.10 -7.68
C ASN A 54 -4.20 19.07 -6.45
N LYS A 55 -2.87 19.30 -6.63
CA LYS A 55 -1.87 19.29 -5.55
C LYS A 55 -1.93 17.99 -4.73
N LEU A 56 -2.10 16.86 -5.40
CA LEU A 56 -2.20 15.55 -4.78
C LEU A 56 -0.86 14.82 -4.83
N VAL A 57 -0.66 13.95 -3.85
CA VAL A 57 0.49 13.03 -3.78
C VAL A 57 0.00 11.64 -4.15
N THR A 58 0.84 10.87 -4.85
CA THR A 58 0.55 9.47 -5.17
C THR A 58 1.66 8.57 -4.64
N VAL A 59 1.28 7.39 -4.14
CA VAL A 59 2.28 6.36 -3.79
C VAL A 59 3.00 5.85 -5.04
N CYS A 60 2.38 5.99 -6.22
CA CYS A 60 2.98 5.66 -7.51
C CYS A 60 4.31 6.41 -7.69
N GLU A 61 4.33 7.70 -7.39
CA GLU A 61 5.52 8.56 -7.47
C GLU A 61 6.40 8.39 -6.23
N GLU A 62 5.84 8.49 -5.02
CA GLU A 62 6.62 8.51 -3.78
C GLU A 62 7.30 7.16 -3.46
N ALA A 63 6.72 6.04 -3.90
CA ALA A 63 7.37 4.73 -3.79
C ALA A 63 8.31 4.42 -4.96
N GLY A 64 8.34 5.25 -6.02
CA GLY A 64 9.11 4.95 -7.25
C GLY A 64 8.58 3.72 -7.99
N CYS A 65 7.26 3.61 -8.13
CA CYS A 65 6.62 2.40 -8.64
C CYS A 65 6.98 2.15 -10.12
N PRO A 66 7.49 0.95 -10.48
CA PRO A 66 7.81 0.64 -11.87
C PRO A 66 6.56 0.58 -12.77
N ASN A 67 5.37 0.37 -12.20
CA ASN A 67 4.13 0.19 -12.96
C ASN A 67 3.42 1.52 -13.27
N ILE A 68 3.97 2.67 -12.88
CA ILE A 68 3.31 3.99 -13.04
C ILE A 68 2.93 4.27 -14.50
N GLY A 69 3.77 3.86 -15.46
CA GLY A 69 3.49 4.02 -16.89
C GLY A 69 2.26 3.26 -17.35
N GLU A 70 2.11 2.01 -16.92
CA GLU A 70 0.95 1.18 -17.26
C GLU A 70 -0.31 1.66 -16.53
N CYS A 71 -0.24 1.79 -15.21
CA CYS A 71 -1.41 2.14 -14.39
C CYS A 71 -2.03 3.46 -14.84
N TRP A 72 -1.22 4.52 -14.99
CA TRP A 72 -1.75 5.83 -15.36
C TRP A 72 -2.20 5.89 -16.83
N SER A 73 -1.67 5.03 -17.71
CA SER A 73 -2.20 4.89 -19.07
C SER A 73 -3.60 4.26 -19.11
N LYS A 74 -4.01 3.58 -18.03
CA LYS A 74 -5.36 3.05 -17.82
C LYS A 74 -6.22 3.95 -16.93
N LYS A 75 -5.79 5.21 -16.70
CA LYS A 75 -6.36 6.12 -15.71
C LYS A 75 -6.51 5.44 -14.35
N HIS A 76 -5.51 4.72 -13.87
CA HIS A 76 -5.51 4.10 -12.55
C HIS A 76 -4.43 4.74 -11.68
N ALA A 77 -4.84 5.39 -10.59
CA ALA A 77 -3.93 6.05 -9.66
C ALA A 77 -4.25 5.64 -8.22
N THR A 78 -3.21 5.57 -7.39
CA THR A 78 -3.34 5.36 -5.94
C THR A 78 -2.93 6.64 -5.24
N PHE A 79 -3.92 7.32 -4.67
CA PHE A 79 -3.70 8.58 -3.96
C PHE A 79 -3.12 8.30 -2.57
N MET A 80 -2.09 9.06 -2.21
CA MET A 80 -1.48 9.02 -0.89
C MET A 80 -1.89 10.28 -0.13
N ILE A 81 -2.84 10.12 0.79
CA ILE A 81 -3.36 11.20 1.64
C ILE A 81 -2.44 11.42 2.85
N LEU A 82 -2.65 12.53 3.56
CA LEU A 82 -1.89 12.93 4.75
C LEU A 82 -0.43 13.30 4.47
N GLY A 83 -0.11 13.64 3.22
CA GLY A 83 1.18 14.16 2.77
C GLY A 83 2.18 13.11 2.26
N ASP A 84 3.43 13.54 2.05
CA ASP A 84 4.52 12.75 1.47
C ASP A 84 5.56 12.26 2.51
N THR A 85 5.35 12.60 3.78
CA THR A 85 6.32 12.42 4.86
C THR A 85 5.71 11.56 5.95
N CYS A 86 6.33 10.41 6.21
CA CYS A 86 5.88 9.39 7.15
C CYS A 86 6.61 9.52 8.50
N THR A 87 5.86 9.29 9.58
CA THR A 87 6.41 9.23 10.94
C THR A 87 7.21 7.96 11.22
N ARG A 88 7.08 6.94 10.36
CA ARG A 88 7.74 5.63 10.50
C ARG A 88 8.82 5.39 9.45
N ALA A 89 9.73 4.50 9.82
CA ALA A 89 10.98 4.23 9.13
C ALA A 89 11.09 2.78 8.63
N CYS A 90 10.11 2.33 7.84
CA CYS A 90 10.17 0.99 7.24
C CYS A 90 11.43 0.85 6.36
N ALA A 91 12.18 -0.24 6.53
CA ALA A 91 13.48 -0.42 5.90
C ALA A 91 13.39 -0.60 4.37
N PHE A 92 12.22 -1.03 3.88
CA PHE A 92 11.94 -1.24 2.46
C PHE A 92 11.33 0.00 1.76
N CYS A 93 10.73 0.92 2.51
CA CYS A 93 9.84 1.95 1.96
C CYS A 93 10.60 3.18 1.48
N ASN A 94 10.25 3.68 0.29
CA ASN A 94 10.88 4.86 -0.32
C ASN A 94 10.19 6.19 0.03
N VAL A 95 9.05 6.18 0.73
CA VAL A 95 8.38 7.41 1.21
C VAL A 95 9.30 8.15 2.18
N ARG A 96 9.27 9.48 2.17
CA ARG A 96 10.13 10.31 3.01
C ARG A 96 9.86 10.02 4.49
N THR A 97 10.90 9.91 5.32
CA THR A 97 10.75 9.80 6.78
C THR A 97 10.98 11.16 7.43
N GLY A 98 10.09 11.59 8.32
CA GLY A 98 10.23 12.87 9.01
C GLY A 98 9.02 13.26 9.87
N LEU A 99 8.99 14.53 10.25
CA LEU A 99 7.82 15.13 10.87
C LEU A 99 6.88 15.62 9.75
N PRO A 100 5.65 15.11 9.65
CA PRO A 100 4.70 15.55 8.63
C PRO A 100 4.27 17.01 8.80
N GLU A 101 3.70 17.58 7.75
CA GLU A 101 3.01 18.88 7.82
C GLU A 101 1.61 18.73 8.48
N ALA A 102 0.98 19.89 8.74
CA ALA A 102 -0.39 19.92 9.24
C ALA A 102 -1.35 19.22 8.25
N VAL A 103 -2.39 18.57 8.79
CA VAL A 103 -3.42 17.94 7.95
C VAL A 103 -4.13 19.02 7.13
N ASP A 104 -4.17 18.82 5.82
CA ASP A 104 -4.87 19.71 4.91
C ASP A 104 -6.35 19.32 4.84
N ALA A 105 -7.21 20.15 5.44
CA ALA A 105 -8.66 19.94 5.46
C ALA A 105 -9.31 19.96 4.07
N GLY A 106 -8.65 20.52 3.05
CA GLY A 106 -9.12 20.53 1.67
C GLY A 106 -8.68 19.32 0.85
N GLU A 107 -7.82 18.44 1.38
CA GLU A 107 -7.35 17.24 0.66
C GLU A 107 -8.49 16.29 0.24
N PRO A 108 -9.51 16.00 1.09
CA PRO A 108 -10.61 15.11 0.72
C PRO A 108 -11.35 15.52 -0.55
N GLU A 109 -11.71 16.79 -0.66
CA GLU A 109 -12.44 17.32 -1.82
C GLU A 109 -11.57 17.32 -3.08
N ARG A 110 -10.26 17.62 -2.96
CA ARG A 110 -9.35 17.55 -4.11
C ARG A 110 -9.14 16.12 -4.61
N VAL A 111 -9.09 15.14 -3.70
CA VAL A 111 -9.07 13.72 -4.08
C VAL A 111 -10.35 13.36 -4.82
N ALA A 112 -11.52 13.72 -4.28
CA ALA A 112 -12.81 13.46 -4.92
C ALA A 112 -12.91 14.09 -6.33
N ASP A 113 -12.46 15.35 -6.47
CA ASP A 113 -12.38 16.03 -7.76
C ASP A 113 -11.48 15.30 -8.76
N ALA A 114 -10.31 14.82 -8.32
CA ALA A 114 -9.39 14.09 -9.18
C ALA A 114 -9.98 12.74 -9.61
N VAL A 115 -10.64 12.03 -8.69
CA VAL A 115 -11.34 10.77 -8.98
C VAL A 115 -12.43 10.97 -10.03
N ALA A 116 -13.24 12.02 -9.89
CA ALA A 116 -14.29 12.36 -10.84
C ALA A 116 -13.72 12.77 -12.22
N LYS A 117 -12.71 13.65 -12.25
CA LYS A 117 -12.05 14.09 -13.49
C LYS A 117 -11.39 12.94 -14.27
N LEU A 118 -10.83 11.97 -13.56
CA LEU A 118 -10.24 10.78 -14.16
C LEU A 118 -11.27 9.72 -14.56
N ALA A 119 -12.54 9.88 -14.14
CA ALA A 119 -13.61 8.90 -14.32
C ALA A 119 -13.22 7.49 -13.84
N LEU A 120 -12.64 7.40 -12.64
CA LEU A 120 -12.17 6.13 -12.09
C LEU A 120 -13.33 5.19 -11.75
N HIS A 121 -13.32 3.98 -12.29
CA HIS A 121 -14.25 2.92 -11.83
C HIS A 121 -13.87 2.37 -10.45
N HIS A 122 -12.58 2.38 -10.13
CA HIS A 122 -12.04 1.93 -8.86
C HIS A 122 -10.87 2.83 -8.46
N VAL A 123 -10.82 3.24 -7.19
CA VAL A 123 -9.73 4.06 -6.64
C VAL A 123 -9.14 3.40 -5.41
N VAL A 124 -7.81 3.46 -5.28
CA VAL A 124 -7.10 3.04 -4.08
C VAL A 124 -6.63 4.27 -3.32
N ILE A 125 -6.98 4.38 -2.04
CA ILE A 125 -6.55 5.44 -1.12
C ILE A 125 -5.61 4.85 -0.08
N THR A 126 -4.40 5.36 0.02
CA THR A 126 -3.42 4.98 1.05
C THR A 126 -2.95 6.22 1.79
N SER A 127 -2.27 6.06 2.92
CA SER A 127 -1.62 7.19 3.59
C SER A 127 -0.21 6.84 4.04
N VAL A 128 0.52 7.86 4.45
CA VAL A 128 1.66 7.71 5.36
C VAL A 128 1.18 7.37 6.79
N ASP A 129 2.05 6.84 7.63
CA ASP A 129 1.77 6.73 9.07
C ASP A 129 1.82 8.13 9.72
N ARG A 130 0.76 8.46 10.48
CA ARG A 130 0.60 9.71 11.23
C ARG A 130 0.55 9.45 12.73
N ASP A 131 1.63 8.88 13.29
CA ASP A 131 1.71 8.61 14.72
C ASP A 131 1.56 9.89 15.58
N ASP A 132 1.79 11.07 14.99
CA ASP A 132 1.60 12.39 15.59
C ASP A 132 0.13 12.79 15.80
N LEU A 133 -0.82 12.16 15.09
CA LEU A 133 -2.26 12.41 15.24
C LEU A 133 -2.88 11.46 16.26
N ALA A 134 -3.87 11.94 17.02
CA ALA A 134 -4.54 11.15 18.06
C ALA A 134 -5.24 9.89 17.51
N ASP A 135 -5.82 9.99 16.32
CA ASP A 135 -6.55 8.92 15.61
C ASP A 135 -5.70 8.24 14.52
N GLY A 136 -4.43 8.63 14.37
CA GLY A 136 -3.55 8.13 13.31
C GLY A 136 -3.98 8.51 11.89
N GLY A 137 -4.89 9.48 11.72
CA GLY A 137 -5.45 9.90 10.43
C GLY A 137 -6.70 9.14 9.97
N ALA A 138 -7.27 8.28 10.82
CA ALA A 138 -8.46 7.50 10.49
C ALA A 138 -9.67 8.35 10.08
N LYS A 139 -9.92 9.48 10.76
CA LYS A 139 -10.98 10.41 10.37
C LYS A 139 -10.76 10.94 8.95
N HIS A 140 -9.52 11.19 8.57
CA HIS A 140 -9.20 11.72 7.24
C HIS A 140 -9.46 10.70 6.13
N PHE A 141 -9.19 9.41 6.38
CA PHE A 141 -9.65 8.33 5.48
C PHE A 141 -11.17 8.36 5.31
N ALA A 142 -11.92 8.45 6.40
CA ALA A 142 -13.38 8.51 6.35
C ALA A 142 -13.90 9.74 5.58
N ASP A 143 -13.30 10.90 5.79
CA ASP A 143 -13.66 12.15 5.10
C ASP A 143 -13.40 12.05 3.59
N VAL A 144 -12.27 11.44 3.18
CA VAL A 144 -11.93 11.17 1.77
C VAL A 144 -12.92 10.20 1.14
N ILE A 145 -13.24 9.09 1.81
CA ILE A 145 -14.25 8.14 1.32
C ILE A 145 -15.59 8.84 1.11
N GLY A 146 -16.05 9.62 2.09
CA GLY A 146 -17.29 10.37 2.01
C GLY A 146 -17.31 11.38 0.86
N ALA A 147 -16.20 12.10 0.63
CA ALA A 147 -16.07 13.04 -0.48
C ALA A 147 -16.14 12.33 -1.83
N ILE A 148 -15.42 11.22 -2.01
CA ILE A 148 -15.45 10.42 -3.25
C ILE A 148 -16.86 9.90 -3.53
N ARG A 149 -17.56 9.36 -2.52
CA ARG A 149 -18.93 8.86 -2.70
C ARG A 149 -19.90 9.96 -3.14
N ARG A 150 -19.73 11.21 -2.69
CA ARG A 150 -20.52 12.36 -3.14
C ARG A 150 -20.21 12.75 -4.58
N ALA A 151 -18.93 12.84 -4.93
CA ALA A 151 -18.49 13.32 -6.25
C ALA A 151 -18.61 12.26 -7.36
N SER A 152 -18.43 10.98 -7.01
CA SER A 152 -18.39 9.85 -7.95
C SER A 152 -19.03 8.60 -7.33
N PRO A 153 -20.37 8.54 -7.20
CA PRO A 153 -21.08 7.48 -6.49
C PRO A 153 -20.92 6.08 -7.10
N GLY A 154 -20.56 5.98 -8.37
CA GLY A 154 -20.28 4.70 -9.04
C GLY A 154 -18.85 4.17 -8.85
N THR A 155 -17.95 4.97 -8.28
CA THR A 155 -16.56 4.56 -8.05
C THR A 155 -16.47 3.67 -6.83
N THR A 156 -15.83 2.52 -7.00
CA THR A 156 -15.48 1.61 -5.89
C THR A 156 -14.18 2.06 -5.22
N ILE A 157 -14.06 1.86 -3.91
CA ILE A 157 -13.00 2.44 -3.07
C ILE A 157 -12.29 1.33 -2.29
N GLU A 158 -11.01 1.11 -2.59
CA GLU A 158 -10.10 0.34 -1.73
C GLU A 158 -9.31 1.29 -0.84
N VAL A 159 -9.21 0.99 0.45
CA VAL A 159 -8.27 1.67 1.36
C VAL A 159 -7.08 0.77 1.65
N LEU A 160 -5.87 1.30 1.60
CA LEU A 160 -4.65 0.68 2.12
C LEU A 160 -4.21 1.45 3.37
N THR A 161 -4.54 0.91 4.54
CA THR A 161 -4.38 1.65 5.80
C THR A 161 -3.03 1.40 6.47
N PRO A 162 -2.55 2.37 7.27
CA PRO A 162 -1.64 2.11 8.39
C PRO A 162 -2.19 1.05 9.34
N ASP A 163 -1.37 0.65 10.31
CA ASP A 163 -1.79 -0.33 11.32
C ASP A 163 -2.61 0.27 12.49
N PHE A 164 -2.69 1.59 12.56
CA PHE A 164 -3.32 2.34 13.65
C PHE A 164 -2.88 1.89 15.06
N LEU A 165 -1.62 1.48 15.20
CA LEU A 165 -1.08 0.97 16.46
C LEU A 165 -1.24 2.00 17.60
N ARG A 166 -1.99 1.61 18.64
CA ARG A 166 -2.35 2.45 19.81
C ARG A 166 -3.21 3.67 19.46
N LYS A 167 -4.09 3.54 18.47
CA LYS A 167 -5.07 4.55 18.10
C LYS A 167 -6.48 3.96 18.28
N GLU A 168 -7.03 4.13 19.47
CA GLU A 168 -8.37 3.61 19.80
C GLU A 168 -9.44 4.26 18.91
N GLY A 169 -10.41 3.47 18.42
CA GLY A 169 -11.49 3.95 17.54
C GLY A 169 -11.09 4.18 16.07
N ALA A 170 -9.80 4.11 15.74
CA ALA A 170 -9.30 4.40 14.39
C ALA A 170 -9.79 3.36 13.36
N LEU A 171 -9.73 2.08 13.70
CA LEU A 171 -10.23 1.00 12.83
C LEU A 171 -11.73 1.17 12.58
N GLU A 172 -12.49 1.36 13.66
CA GLU A 172 -13.95 1.49 13.65
C GLU A 172 -14.38 2.64 12.76
N THR A 173 -13.70 3.79 12.87
CA THR A 173 -13.94 4.98 12.03
C THR A 173 -13.80 4.67 10.54
N VAL A 174 -12.77 3.93 10.13
CA VAL A 174 -12.55 3.60 8.71
C VAL A 174 -13.54 2.54 8.22
N VAL A 175 -13.88 1.55 9.06
CA VAL A 175 -14.88 0.53 8.71
C VAL A 175 -16.27 1.14 8.57
N GLU A 176 -16.67 2.05 9.47
CA GLU A 176 -17.94 2.78 9.39
C GLU A 176 -18.07 3.64 8.14
N ALA A 177 -16.95 4.09 7.55
CA ALA A 177 -16.94 4.79 6.27
C ALA A 177 -17.21 3.86 5.06
N ARG A 178 -17.24 2.54 5.27
CA ARG A 178 -17.60 1.50 4.28
C ARG A 178 -16.80 1.57 2.96
N PRO A 179 -15.46 1.43 3.01
CA PRO A 179 -14.71 1.11 1.81
C PRO A 179 -15.19 -0.22 1.21
N ASP A 180 -15.06 -0.38 -0.10
CA ASP A 180 -15.38 -1.63 -0.80
C ASP A 180 -14.36 -2.74 -0.51
N VAL A 181 -13.09 -2.35 -0.30
CA VAL A 181 -12.00 -3.24 0.12
C VAL A 181 -11.18 -2.57 1.21
N PHE A 182 -11.00 -3.26 2.33
CA PHE A 182 -10.08 -2.88 3.39
C PHE A 182 -8.76 -3.64 3.22
N ASN A 183 -7.70 -2.93 2.88
CA ASN A 183 -6.38 -3.48 2.67
C ASN A 183 -5.42 -3.04 3.79
N HIS A 184 -4.69 -4.00 4.36
CA HIS A 184 -3.54 -3.74 5.21
C HIS A 184 -2.47 -4.79 4.93
N ASN A 185 -1.29 -4.35 4.49
CA ASN A 185 -0.22 -5.27 4.15
C ASN A 185 0.54 -5.76 5.39
N LEU A 186 0.86 -7.06 5.44
CA LEU A 186 1.87 -7.61 6.36
C LEU A 186 3.29 -7.35 5.85
N GLU A 187 3.47 -7.20 4.54
CA GLU A 187 4.73 -6.92 3.83
C GLU A 187 5.78 -8.04 3.88
N CYS A 188 5.95 -8.73 5.01
CA CYS A 188 6.97 -9.77 5.18
C CYS A 188 6.61 -10.75 6.29
N VAL A 189 7.39 -11.84 6.37
CA VAL A 189 7.24 -12.92 7.36
C VAL A 189 7.59 -12.47 8.79
N PRO A 190 7.09 -13.16 9.83
CA PRO A 190 7.32 -12.80 11.23
C PRO A 190 8.79 -12.64 11.63
N SER A 191 9.68 -13.51 11.14
CA SER A 191 11.12 -13.49 11.44
C SER A 191 11.82 -12.21 10.98
N LEU A 192 11.34 -11.60 9.89
CA LEU A 192 11.90 -10.37 9.32
C LEU A 192 11.20 -9.11 9.83
N TYR A 193 10.03 -9.23 10.45
CA TYR A 193 9.11 -8.12 10.68
C TYR A 193 9.74 -6.93 11.43
N LEU A 194 10.50 -7.16 12.49
CA LEU A 194 11.13 -6.08 13.25
C LEU A 194 12.30 -5.41 12.50
N THR A 195 12.98 -6.15 11.62
CA THR A 195 14.08 -5.60 10.80
C THR A 195 13.55 -4.81 9.61
N VAL A 196 12.47 -5.28 9.00
CA VAL A 196 11.85 -4.68 7.80
C VAL A 196 10.87 -3.56 8.18
N ARG A 197 10.12 -3.73 9.29
CA ARG A 197 9.06 -2.83 9.80
C ARG A 197 9.20 -2.56 11.31
N PRO A 198 10.24 -1.84 11.74
CA PRO A 198 10.52 -1.63 13.17
C PRO A 198 9.37 -0.97 13.95
N GLY A 199 8.56 -0.14 13.28
CA GLY A 199 7.40 0.54 13.87
C GLY A 199 6.11 -0.27 13.94
N ALA A 200 6.03 -1.44 13.30
CA ALA A 200 4.81 -2.25 13.25
C ALA A 200 4.95 -3.55 14.08
N ARG A 201 3.84 -4.24 14.33
CA ARG A 201 3.83 -5.57 14.98
C ARG A 201 3.01 -6.58 14.17
N TYR A 202 3.58 -7.75 13.87
CA TYR A 202 2.98 -8.76 12.98
C TYR A 202 1.56 -9.16 13.43
N PHE A 203 1.42 -9.60 14.68
CA PHE A 203 0.13 -10.03 15.20
C PHE A 203 -0.86 -8.88 15.40
N HIS A 204 -0.39 -7.64 15.56
CA HIS A 204 -1.27 -6.46 15.58
C HIS A 204 -1.86 -6.21 14.19
N SER A 205 -1.02 -6.24 13.15
CA SER A 205 -1.46 -6.10 11.75
C SER A 205 -2.41 -7.23 11.33
N LEU A 206 -2.15 -8.46 11.79
CA LEU A 206 -3.06 -9.58 11.56
C LEU A 206 -4.40 -9.38 12.30
N ARG A 207 -4.34 -8.97 13.57
CA ARG A 207 -5.54 -8.69 14.38
C ARG A 207 -6.36 -7.53 13.78
N LEU A 208 -5.73 -6.51 13.20
CA LEU A 208 -6.42 -5.43 12.51
C LEU A 208 -7.35 -5.98 11.41
N LEU A 209 -6.81 -6.81 10.52
CA LEU A 209 -7.57 -7.44 9.43
C LEU A 209 -8.68 -8.35 9.94
N GLN A 210 -8.41 -9.12 11.00
CA GLN A 210 -9.42 -9.96 11.64
C GLN A 210 -10.56 -9.11 12.22
N ARG A 211 -10.24 -7.99 12.90
CA ARG A 211 -11.26 -7.11 13.48
C ARG A 211 -12.12 -6.42 12.42
N VAL A 212 -11.61 -6.18 11.21
CA VAL A 212 -12.46 -5.72 10.09
C VAL A 212 -13.59 -6.70 9.85
N LYS A 213 -13.30 -8.01 9.80
CA LYS A 213 -14.31 -9.07 9.61
C LYS A 213 -15.27 -9.21 10.78
N GLU A 214 -14.81 -8.96 12.00
CA GLU A 214 -15.67 -8.95 13.19
C GLU A 214 -16.66 -7.78 13.17
N LEU A 215 -16.26 -6.62 12.62
CA LEU A 215 -17.09 -5.41 12.53
C LEU A 215 -18.03 -5.44 11.31
N ASP A 216 -17.52 -5.87 10.16
CA ASP A 216 -18.25 -6.02 8.90
C ASP A 216 -17.80 -7.30 8.17
N PRO A 217 -18.51 -8.43 8.35
CA PRO A 217 -18.18 -9.71 7.71
C PRO A 217 -18.26 -9.68 6.18
N ASP A 218 -19.03 -8.75 5.60
CA ASP A 218 -19.22 -8.60 4.17
C ASP A 218 -18.11 -7.77 3.51
N MET A 219 -17.43 -6.91 4.27
CA MET A 219 -16.33 -6.09 3.78
C MET A 219 -15.17 -6.96 3.28
N PHE A 220 -14.72 -6.74 2.05
CA PHE A 220 -13.57 -7.48 1.53
C PHE A 220 -12.29 -7.06 2.23
N THR A 221 -11.49 -8.04 2.66
CA THR A 221 -10.17 -7.77 3.26
C THR A 221 -9.05 -8.21 2.33
N LYS A 222 -7.98 -7.43 2.31
CA LYS A 222 -6.82 -7.66 1.45
C LYS A 222 -5.53 -7.48 2.23
N SER A 223 -4.52 -8.25 1.86
CA SER A 223 -3.17 -8.06 2.35
C SER A 223 -2.15 -8.34 1.24
N GLY A 224 -0.92 -7.94 1.49
CA GLY A 224 0.20 -8.08 0.58
C GLY A 224 1.48 -8.42 1.30
N ILE A 225 2.32 -9.17 0.61
CA ILE A 225 3.70 -9.44 1.00
C ILE A 225 4.66 -9.15 -0.16
N MET A 226 5.88 -8.80 0.20
CA MET A 226 7.00 -8.77 -0.71
C MET A 226 7.92 -9.96 -0.44
N VAL A 227 8.31 -10.65 -1.50
CA VAL A 227 9.29 -11.75 -1.47
C VAL A 227 10.64 -11.29 -1.99
N GLY A 228 11.70 -11.97 -1.60
CA GLY A 228 13.10 -11.61 -1.85
C GLY A 228 13.72 -10.72 -0.77
N LEU A 229 13.13 -10.67 0.42
CA LEU A 229 13.64 -9.96 1.60
C LEU A 229 14.57 -10.84 2.47
N GLY A 230 14.61 -12.14 2.21
CA GLY A 230 15.40 -13.13 2.96
C GLY A 230 14.53 -14.18 3.66
N GLU A 231 13.25 -14.22 3.35
CA GLU A 231 12.30 -15.20 3.85
C GLU A 231 12.51 -16.59 3.27
N GLU A 232 12.26 -17.61 4.07
CA GLU A 232 12.19 -19.00 3.63
C GLU A 232 10.79 -19.35 3.13
N ARG A 233 10.72 -20.32 2.20
CA ARG A 233 9.43 -20.70 1.57
C ARG A 233 8.38 -21.14 2.58
N ASN A 234 8.76 -21.90 3.61
CA ASN A 234 7.85 -22.36 4.66
C ASN A 234 7.30 -21.20 5.50
N GLU A 235 8.05 -20.12 5.69
CA GLU A 235 7.57 -18.94 6.41
C GLU A 235 6.50 -18.20 5.60
N VAL A 236 6.67 -18.14 4.27
CA VAL A 236 5.64 -17.58 3.38
C VAL A 236 4.35 -18.41 3.44
N LEU A 237 4.47 -19.75 3.45
CA LEU A 237 3.31 -20.64 3.56
C LEU A 237 2.61 -20.51 4.93
N GLN A 238 3.36 -20.37 6.02
CA GLN A 238 2.79 -20.11 7.34
C GLN A 238 2.08 -18.75 7.39
N LEU A 239 2.66 -17.71 6.79
CA LEU A 239 2.02 -16.40 6.71
C LEU A 239 0.67 -16.48 5.97
N MET A 240 0.59 -17.29 4.92
CA MET A 240 -0.69 -17.53 4.23
C MET A 240 -1.72 -18.15 5.19
N ASP A 241 -1.33 -19.11 6.03
CA ASP A 241 -2.22 -19.72 7.03
C ASP A 241 -2.67 -18.72 8.09
N ASP A 242 -1.76 -17.83 8.52
CA ASP A 242 -2.07 -16.76 9.46
C ASP A 242 -3.12 -15.81 8.87
N LEU A 243 -2.91 -15.34 7.64
CA LEU A 243 -3.86 -14.49 6.91
C LEU A 243 -5.23 -15.15 6.75
N ARG A 244 -5.26 -16.46 6.48
CA ARG A 244 -6.52 -17.21 6.41
C ARG A 244 -7.20 -17.33 7.77
N SER A 245 -6.45 -17.41 8.86
CA SER A 245 -6.99 -17.39 10.23
C SER A 245 -7.62 -16.04 10.60
N ALA A 246 -7.21 -14.96 9.93
CA ALA A 246 -7.86 -13.64 9.98
C ALA A 246 -8.91 -13.44 8.86
N GLU A 247 -9.29 -14.51 8.16
CA GLU A 247 -10.27 -14.52 7.08
C GLU A 247 -9.98 -13.54 5.92
N VAL A 248 -8.70 -13.31 5.62
CA VAL A 248 -8.27 -12.36 4.58
C VAL A 248 -8.62 -12.89 3.19
N ASP A 249 -9.40 -12.13 2.41
CA ASP A 249 -9.97 -12.61 1.14
C ASP A 249 -8.97 -12.61 -0.02
N PHE A 250 -8.18 -11.54 -0.13
CA PHE A 250 -7.29 -11.30 -1.27
C PHE A 250 -5.84 -11.17 -0.81
N LEU A 251 -4.96 -12.04 -1.33
CA LEU A 251 -3.52 -11.97 -1.16
C LEU A 251 -2.80 -11.45 -2.40
N THR A 252 -1.91 -10.46 -2.21
CA THR A 252 -0.95 -10.03 -3.23
C THR A 252 0.48 -10.43 -2.86
N ILE A 253 1.26 -10.92 -3.82
CA ILE A 253 2.65 -11.35 -3.64
C ILE A 253 3.50 -10.71 -4.73
N GLY A 254 4.36 -9.77 -4.35
CA GLY A 254 5.23 -9.03 -5.26
C GLY A 254 6.71 -9.24 -4.98
N GLN A 255 7.59 -9.01 -5.96
CA GLN A 255 9.03 -8.96 -5.70
C GLN A 255 9.38 -7.65 -4.99
N TYR A 256 10.13 -7.75 -3.89
CA TYR A 256 10.79 -6.59 -3.29
C TYR A 256 11.81 -6.00 -4.26
N LEU A 257 11.68 -4.70 -4.55
CA LEU A 257 12.64 -3.94 -5.33
C LEU A 257 13.22 -2.84 -4.44
N GLN A 258 14.52 -2.92 -4.20
CA GLN A 258 15.23 -1.99 -3.34
C GLN A 258 15.21 -0.56 -3.92
N PRO A 259 14.74 0.45 -3.17
CA PRO A 259 14.73 1.84 -3.65
C PRO A 259 16.12 2.47 -3.77
N THR A 260 16.96 2.28 -2.75
CA THR A 260 18.36 2.75 -2.74
C THR A 260 19.23 1.75 -1.98
N ARG A 261 20.55 1.83 -2.17
CA ARG A 261 21.54 0.98 -1.46
C ARG A 261 21.53 1.10 0.06
N LYS A 262 20.77 2.05 0.63
CA LYS A 262 20.61 2.23 2.09
C LYS A 262 19.35 1.54 2.65
N HIS A 263 18.49 1.01 1.78
CA HIS A 263 17.29 0.25 2.15
C HIS A 263 17.64 -1.22 2.39
N HIS A 264 16.68 -1.99 2.89
CA HIS A 264 16.82 -3.45 3.07
C HIS A 264 17.42 -4.09 1.80
N ALA A 265 18.38 -5.00 1.95
CA ALA A 265 19.03 -5.64 0.81
C ALA A 265 18.06 -6.58 0.09
N VAL A 266 18.16 -6.69 -1.23
CA VAL A 266 17.49 -7.77 -1.96
C VAL A 266 18.26 -9.06 -1.67
N ALA A 267 17.63 -10.03 -1.03
CA ALA A 267 18.25 -11.33 -0.76
C ALA A 267 18.31 -12.18 -2.04
N ARG A 268 17.24 -12.16 -2.84
CA ARG A 268 17.14 -12.84 -4.13
C ARG A 268 16.02 -12.27 -4.99
N PHE A 269 16.10 -12.52 -6.29
CA PHE A 269 14.99 -12.31 -7.22
C PHE A 269 14.24 -13.63 -7.42
N VAL A 270 13.00 -13.66 -6.94
CA VAL A 270 12.10 -14.80 -7.05
C VAL A 270 11.73 -15.03 -8.52
N THR A 271 11.72 -16.31 -8.94
CA THR A 271 11.44 -16.68 -10.33
C THR A 271 9.93 -16.65 -10.60
N PRO A 272 9.50 -16.44 -11.86
CA PRO A 272 8.08 -16.52 -12.22
C PRO A 272 7.43 -17.87 -11.87
N ASP A 273 8.16 -18.98 -11.95
CA ASP A 273 7.68 -20.31 -11.52
C ASP A 273 7.39 -20.37 -10.03
N GLU A 274 8.23 -19.75 -9.20
CA GLU A 274 8.02 -19.72 -7.77
C GLU A 274 6.81 -18.83 -7.39
N PHE A 275 6.59 -17.72 -8.09
CA PHE A 275 5.34 -16.94 -7.96
C PHE A 275 4.11 -17.77 -8.31
N ARG A 276 4.14 -18.55 -9.40
CA ARG A 276 3.05 -19.50 -9.75
C ARG A 276 2.83 -20.55 -8.67
N SER A 277 3.91 -21.05 -8.06
CA SER A 277 3.79 -21.97 -6.93
C SER A 277 3.12 -21.31 -5.73
N TYR A 278 3.45 -20.07 -5.40
CA TYR A 278 2.78 -19.34 -4.31
C TYR A 278 1.30 -19.11 -4.59
N GLU A 279 0.96 -18.74 -5.83
CA GLU A 279 -0.43 -18.57 -6.27
C GLU A 279 -1.24 -19.86 -6.08
N THR A 280 -0.70 -20.98 -6.57
CA THR A 280 -1.35 -22.30 -6.44
C THR A 280 -1.58 -22.68 -4.98
N MET A 281 -0.60 -22.45 -4.12
CA MET A 281 -0.69 -22.76 -2.70
C MET A 281 -1.69 -21.85 -1.97
N ALA A 282 -1.74 -20.56 -2.33
CA ALA A 282 -2.71 -19.63 -1.77
C ALA A 282 -4.15 -20.00 -2.17
N TYR A 283 -4.42 -20.34 -3.43
CA TYR A 283 -5.74 -20.85 -3.82
C TYR A 283 -6.11 -22.15 -3.11
N ALA A 284 -5.16 -23.08 -2.92
CA ALA A 284 -5.37 -24.29 -2.13
C ALA A 284 -5.71 -23.99 -0.65
N LYS A 285 -5.24 -22.85 -0.12
CA LYS A 285 -5.57 -22.32 1.22
C LYS A 285 -6.86 -21.48 1.24
N ASN A 286 -7.63 -21.47 0.14
CA ASN A 286 -8.98 -20.90 0.06
C ASN A 286 -9.04 -19.36 0.13
N PHE A 287 -7.99 -18.66 -0.32
CA PHE A 287 -8.12 -17.24 -0.69
C PHE A 287 -9.11 -17.09 -1.85
N LEU A 288 -9.94 -16.03 -1.82
CA LEU A 288 -10.91 -15.75 -2.88
C LEU A 288 -10.24 -15.23 -4.14
N MET A 289 -9.15 -14.49 -3.97
CA MET A 289 -8.35 -13.94 -5.07
C MET A 289 -6.89 -13.94 -4.68
N VAL A 290 -6.02 -14.19 -5.65
CA VAL A 290 -4.57 -14.09 -5.49
C VAL A 290 -3.98 -13.38 -6.71
N SER A 291 -3.04 -12.48 -6.48
CA SER A 291 -2.20 -11.90 -7.52
C SER A 291 -0.74 -12.12 -7.11
N ALA A 292 -0.01 -12.92 -7.85
CA ALA A 292 1.38 -13.26 -7.54
C ALA A 292 2.27 -13.12 -8.78
N SER A 293 3.11 -12.10 -8.81
CA SER A 293 4.06 -11.88 -9.90
C SER A 293 5.20 -10.97 -9.46
N PRO A 294 6.34 -10.94 -10.18
CA PRO A 294 7.43 -10.02 -9.85
C PRO A 294 7.01 -8.54 -9.77
N LEU A 295 6.06 -8.12 -10.59
CA LEU A 295 5.61 -6.74 -10.68
C LEU A 295 4.31 -6.47 -9.92
N THR A 296 3.71 -7.47 -9.27
CA THR A 296 2.51 -7.26 -8.45
C THR A 296 2.81 -6.23 -7.35
N ARG A 297 1.88 -5.31 -7.18
CA ARG A 297 1.81 -4.35 -6.07
C ARG A 297 0.41 -4.40 -5.51
N SER A 298 0.24 -3.99 -4.26
CA SER A 298 -1.07 -3.99 -3.58
C SER A 298 -2.15 -3.29 -4.42
N SER A 299 -1.82 -2.23 -5.16
CA SER A 299 -2.79 -1.51 -6.01
C SER A 299 -2.72 -1.81 -7.51
N HIS A 300 -1.88 -2.74 -7.96
CA HIS A 300 -1.76 -3.10 -9.38
C HIS A 300 -3.00 -3.89 -9.84
N HIS A 301 -3.67 -3.45 -10.91
CA HIS A 301 -4.91 -4.04 -11.45
C HIS A 301 -6.07 -4.13 -10.44
N ALA A 302 -6.08 -3.31 -9.37
CA ALA A 302 -7.04 -3.40 -8.28
C ALA A 302 -8.52 -3.36 -8.72
N GLY A 303 -8.86 -2.56 -9.74
CA GLY A 303 -10.23 -2.53 -10.27
C GLY A 303 -10.67 -3.83 -10.93
N GLU A 304 -9.83 -4.40 -11.81
CA GLU A 304 -10.10 -5.70 -12.45
C GLU A 304 -10.14 -6.84 -11.41
N ASP A 305 -9.28 -6.77 -10.41
CA ASP A 305 -9.22 -7.75 -9.33
C ASP A 305 -10.43 -7.66 -8.41
N PHE A 306 -10.96 -6.46 -8.16
CA PHE A 306 -12.18 -6.29 -7.37
C PHE A 306 -13.39 -6.94 -8.02
N GLU A 307 -13.55 -6.81 -9.34
CA GLU A 307 -14.64 -7.47 -10.08
C GLU A 307 -14.57 -9.00 -9.94
N LYS A 308 -13.37 -9.58 -10.11
CA LYS A 308 -13.13 -11.02 -9.91
C LYS A 308 -13.40 -11.44 -8.47
N LEU A 309 -12.97 -10.64 -7.51
CA LEU A 309 -13.15 -10.89 -6.08
C LEU A 309 -14.64 -10.93 -5.70
N ARG A 310 -15.45 -9.99 -6.21
CA ARG A 310 -16.90 -9.99 -6.03
C ARG A 310 -17.54 -11.23 -6.65
N ALA A 311 -17.17 -11.58 -7.88
CA ALA A 311 -17.68 -12.77 -8.56
C ALA A 311 -17.34 -14.07 -7.78
N ALA A 312 -16.12 -14.18 -7.26
CA ALA A 312 -15.69 -15.33 -6.46
C ALA A 312 -16.49 -15.48 -5.16
N ARG A 313 -16.78 -14.37 -4.46
CA ARG A 313 -17.63 -14.39 -3.25
C ARG A 313 -19.04 -14.87 -3.58
N LEU A 314 -19.64 -14.35 -4.64
CA LEU A 314 -21.00 -14.73 -5.06
C LEU A 314 -21.08 -16.21 -5.39
N ALA A 315 -20.10 -16.74 -6.15
CA ALA A 315 -20.03 -18.16 -6.47
C ALA A 315 -19.92 -19.04 -5.22
N LYS A 316 -19.14 -18.62 -4.21
CA LYS A 316 -18.97 -19.35 -2.95
C LYS A 316 -20.19 -19.33 -2.03
N ARG A 317 -21.04 -18.30 -2.13
CA ARG A 317 -22.30 -18.19 -1.35
C ARG A 317 -23.48 -18.90 -2.01
N GLY A 318 -23.43 -19.08 -3.33
CA GLY A 318 -24.50 -19.70 -4.12
C GLY A 318 -24.34 -21.20 -4.39
N GLY A 319 -23.23 -21.82 -3.96
CA GLY A 319 -22.99 -23.26 -4.01
C GLY A 319 -23.07 -23.89 -2.63
#